data_AF-A0A816DN00-F1
#
_entry.id   AF-A0A816DN00-F1
#
_cell.length_a   1.000
_cell.length_b   1.000
_cell.length_c   1.000
_cell.angle_alpha   90.00
_cell.angle_beta   90.00
_cell.angle_gamma   90.00
#
_symmetry.space_group_name_H-M   'P 1'
#
loop_
_entity.id
_entity.type
_entity.pdbx_description
1 polymer ?
#
loop_
_entity_poly.entity_id
_entity_poly.type
_entity_poly.pdbx_seq_one_letter_code
_entity_poly.pdbx_strand_id
1 'polypeptide(L)'
;TFDDWHLLKHKTEQLKMYTKISDDYHQYLDNVLPILDEFIKTYQGHVNSGFWDRVMNLKDDQLGSGSTKYISGWIFKIILCIDLNSNQIKLGDINLNNKKVSVEVENHCIRQKKTCYIVSGFHGVHSENHKHKPVMNLTVIEDLSTVMSLGGA
;
A
#
# COMPACT_ATOMS: atom_id res chain seq x y z
N THR A 1 -7.23 -2.83 18.50
CA THR A 1 -7.59 -3.99 19.34
C THR A 1 -7.58 -5.25 18.47
N PHE A 2 -7.84 -6.44 19.02
CA PHE A 2 -7.98 -7.67 18.23
C PHE A 2 -9.07 -7.55 17.15
N ASP A 3 -10.23 -7.04 17.56
CA ASP A 3 -11.38 -6.85 16.70
C ASP A 3 -11.08 -5.86 15.57
N ASP A 4 -10.30 -4.81 15.83
CA ASP A 4 -9.88 -3.86 14.80
C ASP A 4 -9.05 -4.54 13.71
N TRP A 5 -8.17 -5.49 14.06
CA TRP A 5 -7.35 -6.21 13.08
C TRP A 5 -8.19 -7.15 12.22
N HIS A 6 -9.15 -7.86 12.82
CA HIS A 6 -10.10 -8.68 12.08
C HIS A 6 -10.99 -7.83 11.16
N LEU A 7 -11.50 -6.69 11.66
CA LEU A 7 -12.30 -5.77 10.88
C LEU A 7 -11.50 -5.19 9.71
N LEU A 8 -10.23 -4.81 9.94
CA LEU A 8 -9.35 -4.30 8.89
C LEU A 8 -9.10 -5.35 7.81
N LYS A 9 -8.79 -6.59 8.20
CA LYS A 9 -8.62 -7.70 7.24
C LYS A 9 -9.88 -7.90 6.42
N HIS A 10 -11.04 -8.00 7.08
CA HIS A 10 -12.32 -8.22 6.42
C HIS A 10 -12.66 -7.10 5.43
N LYS A 11 -12.46 -5.83 5.80
CA LYS A 11 -12.65 -4.69 4.89
C LYS A 11 -11.68 -4.72 3.72
N THR A 12 -10.45 -5.17 3.93
CA THR A 12 -9.44 -5.32 2.87
C THR A 12 -9.86 -6.41 1.87
N GLU A 13 -10.40 -7.54 2.34
CA GLU A 13 -10.96 -8.60 1.49
C GLU A 13 -12.16 -8.10 0.68
N GLN A 14 -13.09 -7.38 1.30
CA GLN A 14 -14.23 -6.78 0.61
C GLN A 14 -13.77 -5.79 -0.46
N LEU A 15 -12.79 -4.93 -0.14
CA LEU A 15 -12.27 -3.94 -1.08
C LEU A 15 -11.70 -4.61 -2.33
N LYS A 16 -11.05 -5.76 -2.16
CA LYS A 16 -10.49 -6.54 -3.26
C LYS A 16 -11.56 -6.98 -4.27
N MET A 17 -12.79 -7.23 -3.83
CA MET A 17 -13.91 -7.63 -4.72
C MET A 17 -14.29 -6.56 -5.74
N TYR A 18 -13.92 -5.29 -5.49
CA TYR A 18 -14.19 -4.16 -6.39
C TYR A 18 -13.04 -3.87 -7.37
N THR A 19 -12.02 -4.72 -7.40
CA THR A 19 -10.83 -4.55 -8.24
C THR A 19 -10.72 -5.69 -9.25
N LYS A 20 -10.13 -5.43 -10.42
CA LYS A 20 -9.85 -6.49 -11.41
C LYS A 20 -8.50 -7.13 -11.10
N ILE A 21 -8.37 -8.43 -11.41
CA ILE A 21 -7.12 -9.20 -11.18
C ILE A 21 -5.90 -8.53 -11.85
N SER A 22 -6.12 -7.84 -12.98
CA SER A 22 -5.09 -7.11 -13.71
C SER A 22 -4.65 -5.80 -13.06
N ASP A 23 -5.35 -5.30 -12.04
CA ASP A 23 -5.09 -3.99 -11.47
C ASP A 23 -3.94 -4.06 -10.46
N ASP A 24 -2.99 -3.12 -10.54
CA ASP A 24 -1.91 -2.96 -9.55
C ASP A 24 -2.43 -2.92 -8.11
N TYR A 25 -3.62 -2.34 -7.91
CA TYR A 25 -4.26 -2.26 -6.60
C TYR A 25 -4.80 -3.61 -6.12
N HIS A 26 -5.25 -4.49 -7.02
CA HIS A 26 -5.63 -5.86 -6.67
C HIS A 26 -4.42 -6.65 -6.15
N GLN A 27 -3.29 -6.55 -6.86
CA GLN A 27 -2.03 -7.17 -6.46
C GLN A 27 -1.48 -6.61 -5.15
N TYR A 28 -1.68 -5.32 -4.90
CA TYR A 28 -1.37 -4.71 -3.62
C TYR A 28 -2.16 -5.32 -2.47
N LEU A 29 -3.48 -5.45 -2.63
CA LEU A 29 -4.33 -6.06 -1.61
C LEU A 29 -3.94 -7.52 -1.35
N ASP A 30 -3.57 -8.26 -2.41
CA ASP A 30 -3.01 -9.62 -2.29
C ASP A 30 -1.73 -9.69 -1.45
N ASN A 31 -0.88 -8.67 -1.55
CA ASN A 31 0.35 -8.57 -0.78
C ASN A 31 0.12 -8.15 0.68
N VAL A 32 -0.95 -7.40 0.96
CA VAL A 32 -1.27 -6.89 2.31
C VAL A 32 -2.00 -7.93 3.17
N LEU A 33 -2.91 -8.71 2.59
CA LEU A 33 -3.73 -9.68 3.34
C LEU A 33 -2.90 -10.68 4.18
N PRO A 34 -1.83 -11.32 3.64
CA PRO A 34 -0.99 -12.22 4.43
C PRO A 34 -0.25 -11.53 5.57
N ILE A 35 0.02 -10.22 5.44
CA ILE A 35 0.64 -9.45 6.53
C ILE A 35 -0.39 -9.26 7.65
N LEU A 36 -1.63 -8.88 7.33
CA LEU A 36 -2.69 -8.74 8.34
C LEU A 36 -2.94 -10.07 9.08
N ASP A 37 -2.81 -11.21 8.41
CA ASP A 37 -2.87 -12.52 9.05
C ASP A 37 -1.79 -12.71 10.12
N GLU A 38 -0.55 -12.30 9.85
CA GLU A 38 0.53 -12.38 10.84
C GLU A 38 0.30 -11.45 12.03
N PHE A 39 -0.31 -10.27 11.82
CA PHE A 39 -0.72 -9.38 12.92
C PHE A 39 -1.76 -10.06 13.83
N ILE A 40 -2.80 -10.67 13.24
CA ILE A 40 -3.85 -11.39 13.98
C ILE A 40 -3.26 -12.57 14.76
N LYS A 41 -2.45 -13.42 14.09
CA LYS A 41 -1.79 -14.57 14.74
C LYS A 41 -0.90 -14.14 15.89
N THR A 42 -0.11 -13.08 15.70
CA THR A 42 0.79 -12.53 16.72
C THR A 42 0.00 -12.05 17.93
N TYR A 43 -1.14 -11.36 17.72
CA TYR A 43 -2.02 -10.95 18.80
C TYR A 43 -2.57 -12.14 19.60
N GLN A 44 -2.83 -13.27 18.94
CA GLN A 44 -3.28 -14.52 19.57
C GLN A 44 -2.15 -15.30 20.26
N GLY A 45 -0.92 -14.79 20.29
CA GLY A 45 0.25 -15.45 20.88
C GLY A 45 1.01 -16.38 19.94
N HIS A 46 0.59 -16.52 18.68
CA HIS A 46 1.28 -17.33 17.67
C HIS A 46 2.28 -16.47 16.89
N VAL A 47 3.42 -16.18 17.52
CA VAL A 47 4.44 -15.28 16.95
C VAL A 47 5.34 -16.04 15.97
N ASN A 48 5.41 -15.56 14.74
CA ASN A 48 6.35 -16.02 13.72
C ASN A 48 7.59 -15.10 13.70
N SER A 49 8.61 -15.44 14.49
CA SER A 49 9.81 -14.59 14.61
C SER A 49 10.47 -14.34 13.26
N GLY A 50 10.53 -15.34 12.37
CA GLY A 50 11.13 -15.16 11.04
C GLY A 50 10.39 -14.13 10.17
N PHE A 51 9.07 -14.02 10.30
CA PHE A 51 8.30 -12.95 9.64
C PHE A 51 8.66 -11.58 10.21
N TRP A 52 8.66 -11.43 11.54
CA TRP A 52 8.94 -10.15 12.21
C TRP A 52 10.41 -9.71 12.09
N ASP A 53 11.36 -10.63 12.04
CA ASP A 53 12.77 -10.34 11.78
C ASP A 53 13.01 -9.79 10.37
N ARG A 54 12.05 -10.00 9.46
CA ARG A 54 12.10 -9.54 8.06
C ARG A 54 11.23 -8.33 7.78
N VAL A 55 10.89 -7.53 8.81
CA VAL A 55 10.20 -6.24 8.64
C VAL A 55 10.96 -5.36 7.63
N MET A 56 12.25 -5.14 7.88
CA MET A 56 13.14 -4.38 7.01
C MET A 56 14.58 -4.89 7.17
N ASN A 57 15.28 -5.05 6.05
CA ASN A 57 16.68 -5.40 5.98
C ASN A 57 17.41 -4.38 5.10
N LEU A 58 18.60 -3.99 5.54
CA LEU A 58 19.55 -3.19 4.79
C LEU A 58 20.72 -4.08 4.41
N LYS A 59 21.08 -4.08 3.12
CA LYS A 59 22.28 -4.76 2.63
C LYS A 59 23.17 -3.76 1.91
N ASP A 60 24.41 -3.71 2.33
CA ASP A 60 25.46 -3.01 1.60
C ASP A 60 26.09 -4.01 0.63
N ASP A 61 26.09 -3.70 -0.66
CA ASP A 61 26.86 -4.45 -1.65
C ASP A 61 28.12 -3.64 -1.97
N GLN A 62 29.29 -4.20 -1.63
CA GLN A 62 30.59 -3.62 -1.93
C GLN A 62 31.18 -4.34 -3.15
N LEU A 63 30.78 -3.90 -4.34
CA LEU A 63 31.43 -4.27 -5.60
C LEU A 63 32.10 -3.02 -6.19
N GLY A 64 33.37 -2.81 -5.85
CA GLY A 64 34.21 -1.73 -6.39
C GLY A 64 34.14 -0.40 -5.63
N SER A 65 34.55 0.70 -6.28
CA SER A 65 34.66 2.05 -5.69
C SER A 65 33.32 2.74 -5.37
N GLY A 66 32.20 2.02 -5.47
CA GLY A 66 30.86 2.51 -5.13
C GLY A 66 30.16 1.55 -4.19
N SER A 67 29.66 2.05 -3.05
CA SER A 67 28.75 1.27 -2.22
C SER A 67 27.33 1.44 -2.75
N THR A 68 26.67 0.32 -3.12
CA THR A 68 25.24 0.33 -3.45
C THR A 68 24.47 -0.25 -2.28
N LYS A 69 23.51 0.51 -1.75
CA LYS A 69 22.65 0.07 -0.66
C LYS A 69 21.36 -0.50 -1.20
N TYR A 70 21.05 -1.71 -0.78
CA TYR A 70 19.81 -2.40 -1.07
C TYR A 70 18.94 -2.48 0.17
N ILE A 71 17.64 -2.37 -0.03
CA ILE A 71 16.63 -2.49 1.01
C ILE A 71 15.69 -3.64 0.67
N SER A 72 15.23 -4.37 1.68
CA SER A 72 14.20 -5.39 1.52
C SER A 72 13.36 -5.55 2.77
N GLY A 73 12.24 -6.27 2.67
CA GLY A 73 11.36 -6.51 3.81
C GLY A 73 9.90 -6.37 3.42
N TRP A 74 9.03 -6.98 4.20
CA TRP A 74 7.60 -6.96 3.89
C TRP A 74 6.96 -5.60 4.15
N ILE A 75 7.60 -4.70 4.92
CA ILE A 75 7.05 -3.36 5.21
C ILE A 75 6.83 -2.54 3.94
N PHE A 76 7.66 -2.76 2.91
CA PHE A 76 7.55 -2.06 1.63
C PHE A 76 6.30 -2.46 0.83
N LYS A 77 5.75 -3.65 1.08
CA LYS A 77 4.47 -4.07 0.49
C LYS A 77 3.33 -3.16 0.97
N ILE A 78 3.35 -2.75 2.24
CA ILE A 78 2.35 -1.83 2.81
C ILE A 78 2.57 -0.40 2.36
N ILE A 79 3.81 0.11 2.48
CA ILE A 79 4.11 1.54 2.32
C ILE A 79 4.22 1.96 0.86
N LEU A 80 4.81 1.11 0.00
CA LEU A 80 5.16 1.48 -1.37
C LEU A 80 4.22 0.89 -2.42
N CYS A 81 3.37 -0.07 -2.03
CA CYS A 81 2.51 -0.77 -2.99
C CYS A 81 3.33 -1.39 -4.15
N ILE A 82 4.55 -1.86 -3.84
CA ILE A 82 5.47 -2.49 -4.78
C ILE A 82 5.43 -3.99 -4.55
N ASP A 83 5.10 -4.74 -5.59
CA ASP A 83 5.39 -6.17 -5.62
C ASP A 83 6.88 -6.36 -5.94
N LEU A 84 7.63 -6.71 -4.91
CA LEU A 84 9.06 -6.96 -5.01
C LEU A 84 9.30 -8.37 -5.54
N ASN A 85 9.02 -8.58 -6.84
CA ASN A 85 9.45 -9.78 -7.55
C ASN A 85 10.96 -10.00 -7.38
N SER A 86 11.73 -8.91 -7.36
CA SER A 86 13.09 -8.86 -6.86
C SER A 86 13.06 -8.55 -5.37
N ASN A 87 13.41 -9.52 -4.52
CA ASN A 87 13.44 -9.44 -3.06
C ASN A 87 14.26 -8.26 -2.46
N GLN A 88 14.77 -7.31 -3.25
CA GLN A 88 15.54 -6.14 -2.83
C GLN A 88 15.34 -4.98 -3.83
N ILE A 89 15.31 -3.73 -3.33
CA ILE A 89 15.32 -2.49 -4.14
C ILE A 89 16.61 -1.74 -3.85
N LYS A 90 17.23 -1.10 -4.85
CA LYS A 90 18.27 -0.10 -4.58
C LYS A 90 17.65 1.10 -3.88
N LEU A 91 18.32 1.61 -2.84
CA LEU A 91 17.82 2.74 -2.05
C LEU A 91 17.53 3.99 -2.91
N GLY A 92 18.33 4.21 -3.97
CA GLY A 92 18.15 5.33 -4.89
C GLY A 92 16.96 5.21 -5.86
N ASP A 93 16.44 3.99 -6.05
CA ASP A 93 15.33 3.71 -6.99
C ASP A 93 13.96 3.82 -6.32
N ILE A 94 13.91 4.07 -5.01
CA ILE A 94 12.66 4.24 -4.28
C ILE A 94 12.02 5.57 -4.69
N ASN A 95 11.07 5.48 -5.62
CA ASN A 95 10.25 6.62 -6.01
C ASN A 95 9.04 6.74 -5.06
N LEU A 96 9.16 7.59 -4.05
CA LEU A 96 8.14 7.85 -3.02
C LEU A 96 7.03 8.80 -3.47
N ASN A 97 7.11 9.31 -4.70
CA ASN A 97 6.46 10.57 -5.08
C ASN A 97 4.92 10.49 -5.11
N ASN A 98 4.33 9.35 -5.51
CA ASN A 98 2.91 9.00 -5.34
C ASN A 98 2.54 7.73 -6.13
N LYS A 99 1.54 6.99 -5.64
CA LYS A 99 0.76 6.01 -6.40
C LYS A 99 -0.61 6.61 -6.70
N LYS A 100 -1.02 6.57 -7.96
CA LYS A 100 -2.34 7.02 -8.44
C LYS A 100 -3.15 5.79 -8.84
N VAL A 101 -4.25 5.54 -8.12
CA VAL A 101 -5.17 4.42 -8.40
C VAL A 101 -6.47 4.99 -8.97
N SER A 102 -6.86 4.57 -10.17
CA SER A 102 -8.16 4.90 -10.75
C SER A 102 -9.25 4.03 -10.16
N VAL A 103 -10.33 4.65 -9.69
CA VAL A 103 -11.51 4.00 -9.15
C VAL A 103 -12.72 4.56 -9.89
N GLU A 104 -13.49 3.68 -10.52
CA GLU A 104 -14.76 4.06 -11.13
C GLU A 104 -15.83 4.16 -10.05
N VAL A 105 -16.48 5.32 -9.96
CA VAL A 105 -17.50 5.65 -8.96
C VAL A 105 -18.82 5.91 -9.66
N GLU A 106 -19.82 5.14 -9.29
CA GLU A 106 -21.21 5.35 -9.68
C GLU A 106 -21.97 6.03 -8.53
N ASN A 107 -22.39 7.27 -8.74
CA ASN A 107 -23.20 8.01 -7.79
C ASN A 107 -24.67 7.93 -8.21
N HIS A 108 -25.40 7.00 -7.58
CA HIS A 108 -26.82 6.79 -7.84
C HIS A 108 -27.71 7.98 -7.43
N CYS A 109 -27.29 8.81 -6.47
CA CYS A 109 -28.08 9.97 -6.02
C CYS A 109 -28.17 11.05 -7.10
N ILE A 110 -27.09 11.24 -7.87
CA ILE A 110 -27.04 12.22 -8.97
C ILE A 110 -27.05 11.57 -10.36
N ARG A 111 -27.20 10.24 -10.41
CA ARG A 111 -27.18 9.42 -11.64
C ARG A 111 -25.96 9.72 -12.53
N GLN A 112 -24.77 9.77 -11.93
CA GLN A 112 -23.54 9.99 -12.65
C GLN A 112 -22.53 8.89 -12.39
N LYS A 113 -21.73 8.62 -13.40
CA LYS A 113 -20.57 7.74 -13.34
C LYS A 113 -19.33 8.55 -13.65
N LYS A 114 -18.27 8.41 -12.84
CA LYS A 114 -17.00 9.13 -13.03
C LYS A 114 -15.83 8.32 -12.52
N THR A 115 -14.63 8.65 -12.97
CA THR A 115 -13.39 8.15 -12.39
C THR A 115 -12.93 9.09 -11.30
N CYS A 116 -12.62 8.54 -10.13
CA CYS A 116 -11.86 9.21 -9.09
C CYS A 116 -10.47 8.58 -9.03
N TYR A 117 -9.49 9.38 -8.63
CA TYR A 117 -8.14 8.92 -8.39
C TYR A 117 -7.82 8.98 -6.91
N ILE A 118 -7.47 7.84 -6.34
CA ILE A 118 -6.87 7.79 -5.01
C ILE A 118 -5.36 7.98 -5.21
N VAL A 119 -4.86 9.12 -4.76
CA VAL A 119 -3.44 9.45 -4.76
C VAL A 119 -2.92 9.29 -3.35
N SER A 120 -1.95 8.41 -3.17
CA SER A 120 -1.26 8.21 -1.90
C SER A 120 0.23 8.36 -2.09
N GLY A 121 0.93 8.92 -1.10
CA GLY A 121 2.37 9.14 -1.18
C GLY A 121 3.03 9.23 0.19
N PHE A 122 4.33 8.97 0.20
CA PHE A 122 5.16 9.20 1.36
C PHE A 122 5.88 10.53 1.17
N HIS A 123 5.59 11.48 2.03
CA HIS A 123 6.08 12.86 1.92
C HIS A 123 7.34 13.10 2.76
N GLY A 124 7.77 12.13 3.56
CA GLY A 124 8.99 12.20 4.38
C GLY A 124 8.78 11.73 5.82
N VAL A 125 9.75 12.02 6.66
CA VAL A 125 9.70 11.74 8.11
C VAL A 125 9.72 13.07 8.86
N HIS A 126 8.70 13.31 9.68
CA HIS A 126 8.75 14.40 10.63
C HIS A 126 9.43 13.92 11.91
N SER A 127 10.44 14.66 12.36
CA SER A 127 11.26 14.30 13.52
C SER A 127 11.20 15.39 14.57
N GLU A 128 10.82 15.05 15.79
CA GLU A 128 10.75 15.96 16.92
C GLU A 128 11.11 15.21 18.21
N ASN A 129 12.05 15.73 19.02
CA ASN A 129 12.48 15.14 20.29
C ASN A 129 12.81 13.63 20.19
N HIS A 130 13.61 13.25 19.18
CA HIS A 130 13.96 11.85 18.87
C HIS A 130 12.78 10.92 18.54
N LYS A 131 11.57 11.45 18.35
CA LYS A 131 10.43 10.72 17.81
C LYS A 131 10.36 10.94 16.31
N HIS A 132 10.22 9.85 15.57
CA HIS A 132 10.13 9.87 14.12
C HIS A 132 8.73 9.40 13.72
N LYS A 133 8.00 10.23 12.96
CA LYS A 133 6.70 9.87 12.41
C LYS A 133 6.73 9.93 10.88
N PRO A 134 6.33 8.87 10.17
CA PRO A 134 6.18 8.92 8.72
C PRO A 134 5.05 9.90 8.38
N VAL A 135 5.27 10.76 7.38
CA VAL A 135 4.26 11.65 6.83
C VAL A 135 3.76 11.02 5.56
N MET A 136 2.53 10.49 5.61
CA MET A 136 1.82 9.95 4.46
C MET A 136 0.67 10.87 4.10
N ASN A 137 0.41 11.07 2.82
CA ASN A 137 -0.79 11.74 2.35
C ASN A 137 -1.70 10.75 1.63
N LEU A 138 -3.00 10.95 1.77
CA LEU A 138 -4.03 10.32 0.96
C LEU A 138 -4.92 11.44 0.43
N THR A 139 -5.16 11.47 -0.86
CA THR A 139 -6.02 12.47 -1.50
C THR A 139 -6.87 11.78 -2.55
N VAL A 140 -8.16 12.08 -2.55
CA VAL A 140 -9.08 11.66 -3.60
C VAL A 140 -9.23 12.83 -4.56
N ILE A 141 -8.92 12.62 -5.82
CA ILE A 141 -9.03 13.60 -6.89
C ILE A 141 -10.13 13.14 -7.83
N GLU A 142 -11.15 13.97 -8.02
CA GLU A 142 -12.18 13.69 -9.00
C GLU A 142 -11.70 14.04 -10.41
N ASP A 143 -11.87 13.12 -11.36
CA ASP A 143 -11.63 13.43 -12.77
C ASP A 143 -12.91 13.92 -13.45
N LEU A 144 -13.06 15.25 -13.47
CA LEU A 144 -14.21 15.91 -14.07
C LEU A 144 -14.35 15.64 -15.58
N SER A 145 -13.28 15.20 -16.26
CA SER A 145 -13.35 14.86 -17.69
C SER A 145 -14.04 13.52 -17.97
N THR A 146 -14.18 12.68 -16.95
CA THR A 146 -14.75 11.32 -17.07
C THR A 146 -16.22 11.23 -16.68
N VAL A 147 -16.85 12.36 -16.35
CA VAL A 147 -18.25 12.39 -15.90
C VAL A 147 -19.18 12.00 -17.03
N MET A 148 -19.99 10.98 -16.79
CA MET A 148 -21.04 10.50 -17.68
C MET A 148 -22.36 10.42 -16.93
N SER A 149 -23.45 10.85 -17.55
CA SER A 149 -24.80 10.62 -17.02
C SER A 149 -25.20 9.17 -17.25
N LEU A 150 -25.78 8.55 -16.23
CA LEU A 150 -26.45 7.25 -16.40
C LEU A 150 -27.76 7.52 -17.13
N GLY A 151 -27.84 7.09 -18.39
CA GLY A 151 -29.03 7.24 -19.23
C GLY A 151 -30.26 6.58 -18.57
N GLY A 152 -31.40 7.27 -18.62
CA GLY A 152 -32.67 6.71 -18.18
C GLY A 152 -33.19 5.69 -19.19
N ALA A 153 -33.58 4.51 -18.70
CA ALA A 153 -34.49 3.62 -19.41
C ALA A 153 -35.89 4.22 -19.43
#